data_AF-S8DM16-F1
#
_entry.id   AF-S8DM16-F1
#
_cell.length_a   1.000
_cell.length_b   1.000
_cell.length_c   1.000
_cell.angle_alpha   90.00
_cell.angle_beta   90.00
_cell.angle_gamma   90.00
#
_symmetry.space_group_name_H-M   'P 1'
#
loop_
_entity.id
_entity.type
_entity.pdbx_description
1 polymer ?
#
loop_
_entity_poly.entity_id
_entity_poly.type
_entity_poly.pdbx_seq_one_letter_code
_entity_poly.pdbx_strand_id
1 'polypeptide(L)'
;ALLSGCSAGGLASILHCDEFGGLFSRRTRVKCLSDAGLFMDAVDVSGQRSLRNFFEGVVKLQGVWRNLPSSCARRMDPTSCFFPQNSIANIRTPLFILNAAYDSWQLQESLAPPTADPHGTWRDCKMNNQRCSPSQIQFLQNFRNEMVNAVRGFSGSRQAGLFVNSCFAHCQSERQDTWFADNSPTINNKAVAIAVGDWFFDRGTVKEIDCAYPCDRSCHNLVF
;
A
#
# COMPACT_ATOMS: atom_id res chain seq x y z
N ALA A 1 -17.89 -11.00 -6.70
CA ALA A 1 -17.85 -9.89 -5.74
C ALA A 1 -16.41 -9.42 -5.59
N LEU A 2 -16.20 -8.11 -5.49
CA LEU A 2 -14.89 -7.50 -5.25
C LEU A 2 -15.03 -6.57 -4.06
N LEU A 3 -14.25 -6.78 -3.00
CA LEU A 3 -14.08 -5.79 -1.93
C LEU A 3 -12.91 -4.89 -2.33
N SER A 4 -13.14 -3.58 -2.39
CA SER A 4 -12.13 -2.62 -2.81
C SER A 4 -12.23 -1.34 -2.01
N GLY A 5 -11.09 -0.66 -1.85
CA GLY A 5 -11.03 0.70 -1.35
C GLY A 5 -9.63 1.28 -1.49
N CYS A 6 -9.54 2.61 -1.38
CA CYS A 6 -8.28 3.32 -1.26
C CYS A 6 -7.93 3.64 0.21
N SER A 7 -6.64 3.71 0.55
CA SER A 7 -6.13 4.34 1.77
C SER A 7 -6.63 3.58 3.00
N ALA A 8 -7.33 4.24 3.93
CA ALA A 8 -8.02 3.57 5.03
C ALA A 8 -9.01 2.48 4.54
N GLY A 9 -9.69 2.69 3.42
CA GLY A 9 -10.54 1.69 2.78
C GLY A 9 -9.76 0.55 2.12
N GLY A 10 -8.55 0.82 1.64
CA GLY A 10 -7.62 -0.21 1.15
C GLY A 10 -7.12 -1.08 2.29
N LEU A 11 -6.70 -0.46 3.39
CA LEU A 11 -6.35 -1.14 4.63
C LEU A 11 -7.51 -2.00 5.14
N ALA A 12 -8.72 -1.46 5.19
CA ALA A 12 -9.92 -2.21 5.57
C ALA A 12 -10.17 -3.40 4.62
N SER A 13 -9.96 -3.21 3.31
CA SER A 13 -10.09 -4.28 2.32
C SER A 13 -9.09 -5.42 2.55
N ILE A 14 -7.88 -5.13 3.06
CA ILE A 14 -6.92 -6.15 3.51
C ILE A 14 -7.44 -6.85 4.76
N LEU A 15 -7.75 -6.09 5.82
CA LEU A 15 -8.09 -6.62 7.14
C LEU A 15 -9.35 -7.51 7.11
N HIS A 16 -10.33 -7.14 6.29
CA HIS A 16 -11.63 -7.82 6.20
C HIS A 16 -11.76 -8.75 4.98
N CYS A 17 -10.68 -8.99 4.21
CA CYS A 17 -10.77 -9.75 2.97
C CYS A 17 -11.34 -11.16 3.17
N ASP A 18 -10.85 -11.87 4.19
CA ASP A 18 -11.32 -13.23 4.51
C ASP A 18 -12.73 -13.25 5.09
N GLU A 19 -13.10 -12.25 5.88
CA GLU A 19 -14.47 -12.10 6.40
C GLU A 19 -15.45 -11.89 5.25
N PHE A 20 -15.14 -10.97 4.33
CA PHE A 20 -15.93 -10.71 3.13
C PHE A 20 -16.03 -11.96 2.25
N GLY A 21 -14.94 -12.71 2.07
CA GLY A 21 -14.94 -14.02 1.42
C GLY A 21 -15.92 -15.00 2.06
N GLY A 22 -15.97 -15.02 3.39
CA GLY A 22 -16.84 -15.89 4.18
C GLY A 22 -18.35 -15.58 4.07
N LEU A 23 -18.73 -14.38 3.61
CA LEU A 23 -20.14 -14.00 3.41
C LEU A 23 -20.79 -14.68 2.21
N PHE A 24 -20.00 -15.25 1.28
CA PHE A 24 -20.50 -15.83 0.04
C PHE A 24 -20.34 -17.35 -0.01
N SER A 25 -21.19 -18.00 -0.81
CA SER A 25 -21.02 -19.41 -1.14
C SER A 25 -19.73 -19.66 -1.93
N ARG A 26 -19.22 -20.90 -1.88
CA ARG A 26 -18.02 -21.31 -2.64
C ARG A 26 -18.13 -21.17 -4.16
N ARG A 27 -19.35 -20.96 -4.70
CA ARG A 27 -19.58 -20.75 -6.14
C ARG A 27 -19.33 -19.30 -6.57
N THR A 28 -19.35 -18.36 -5.64
CA THR A 28 -19.12 -16.94 -5.93
C THR A 28 -17.62 -16.68 -6.02
N ARG A 29 -17.17 -16.08 -7.13
CA ARG A 29 -15.82 -15.52 -7.21
C ARG A 29 -15.73 -14.32 -6.28
N VAL A 30 -14.96 -14.45 -5.20
CA VAL A 30 -14.67 -13.35 -4.27
C VAL A 30 -13.18 -13.05 -4.32
N LYS A 31 -12.85 -11.77 -4.46
CA LYS A 31 -11.49 -11.24 -4.49
C LYS A 31 -11.48 -9.90 -3.76
N CYS A 32 -10.32 -9.43 -3.34
CA CYS A 32 -10.14 -8.12 -2.70
C CYS A 32 -9.06 -7.31 -3.42
N LEU A 33 -9.27 -6.00 -3.54
CA LEU A 33 -8.29 -5.05 -4.06
C LEU A 33 -8.01 -4.01 -2.97
N SER A 34 -6.74 -3.86 -2.62
CA SER A 34 -6.30 -2.77 -1.75
C SER A 34 -5.47 -1.81 -2.57
N ASP A 35 -5.97 -0.59 -2.73
CA ASP A 35 -5.23 0.54 -3.32
C ASP A 35 -4.68 1.43 -2.21
N ALA A 36 -3.38 1.71 -2.20
CA ALA A 36 -2.70 2.55 -1.22
C ALA A 36 -2.96 2.16 0.25
N GLY A 37 -3.31 0.89 0.48
CA GLY A 37 -3.65 0.35 1.80
C GLY A 37 -2.52 -0.41 2.48
N LEU A 38 -1.37 -0.61 1.80
CA LEU A 38 -0.17 -1.26 2.35
C LEU A 38 0.64 -0.26 3.19
N PHE A 39 0.06 0.21 4.29
CA PHE A 39 0.78 1.06 5.23
C PHE A 39 1.90 0.29 5.93
N MET A 40 3.12 0.81 5.87
CA MET A 40 4.27 0.19 6.52
C MET A 40 4.47 0.73 7.95
N ASP A 41 4.79 -0.14 8.91
CA ASP A 41 5.32 0.29 10.22
C ASP A 41 6.80 0.65 10.04
N ALA A 42 7.05 1.83 9.50
CA ALA A 42 8.37 2.34 9.15
C ALA A 42 8.85 3.38 10.19
N VAL A 43 10.17 3.57 10.22
CA VAL A 43 10.80 4.63 11.00
C VAL A 43 10.67 5.96 10.25
N ASP A 44 10.26 7.01 10.94
CA ASP A 44 10.16 8.36 10.41
C ASP A 44 11.52 9.09 10.40
N VAL A 45 11.55 10.29 9.84
CA VAL A 45 12.77 11.08 9.66
C VAL A 45 13.42 11.55 10.97
N SER A 46 12.71 11.44 12.09
CA SER A 46 13.22 11.71 13.43
C SER A 46 13.76 10.45 14.14
N GLY A 47 13.68 9.28 13.50
CA GLY A 47 14.07 8.00 14.10
C GLY A 47 12.98 7.36 14.95
N GLN A 48 11.76 7.89 14.94
CA GLN A 48 10.62 7.37 15.70
C GLN A 48 9.65 6.59 14.80
N ARG A 49 8.51 6.16 15.33
CA ARG A 49 7.47 5.43 14.57
C ARG A 49 6.13 6.17 14.63
N SER A 50 6.07 7.35 14.00
CA SER A 50 4.88 8.21 14.02
C SER A 50 3.58 7.50 13.66
N LEU A 51 3.56 6.70 12.58
CA LEU A 51 2.34 5.97 12.18
C LEU A 51 1.95 4.86 13.16
N ARG A 52 2.92 4.20 13.81
CA ARG A 52 2.63 3.21 14.83
C ARG A 52 1.92 3.84 16.02
N ASN A 53 2.37 5.01 16.46
CA ASN A 53 1.73 5.76 17.54
C ASN A 53 0.30 6.18 17.14
N PHE A 54 0.11 6.65 15.90
CA PHE A 54 -1.21 6.98 15.38
C PHE A 54 -2.14 5.76 15.34
N PHE A 55 -1.68 4.64 14.78
CA PHE A 55 -2.44 3.39 14.70
C PHE A 55 -2.70 2.77 16.08
N GLU A 56 -1.79 2.89 17.04
CA GLU A 56 -2.05 2.50 18.42
C GLU A 56 -3.23 3.28 19.01
N GLY A 57 -3.28 4.59 18.76
CA GLY A 57 -4.41 5.44 19.11
C GLY A 57 -5.72 4.95 18.49
N VAL A 58 -5.72 4.68 17.17
CA VAL A 58 -6.89 4.15 16.46
C VAL A 58 -7.35 2.81 17.04
N VAL A 59 -6.42 1.87 17.24
CA VAL A 59 -6.72 0.53 17.74
C VAL A 59 -7.34 0.57 19.14
N LYS A 60 -6.80 1.41 20.02
CA LYS A 60 -7.32 1.60 21.37
C LYS A 60 -8.68 2.31 21.36
N LEU A 61 -8.78 3.44 20.67
CA LEU A 61 -9.97 4.30 20.69
C LEU A 61 -11.18 3.62 20.04
N GLN A 62 -10.97 2.95 18.90
CA GLN A 62 -12.06 2.34 18.12
C GLN A 62 -12.33 0.88 18.52
N GLY A 63 -11.52 0.30 19.41
CA GLY A 63 -11.68 -1.10 19.83
C GLY A 63 -11.53 -2.12 18.71
N VAL A 64 -10.86 -1.75 17.59
CA VAL A 64 -10.76 -2.58 16.38
C VAL A 64 -9.93 -3.84 16.56
N TRP A 65 -9.23 -3.99 17.69
CA TRP A 65 -8.50 -5.21 18.05
C TRP A 65 -9.35 -6.49 17.97
N ARG A 66 -10.67 -6.37 18.16
CA ARG A 66 -11.64 -7.48 18.04
C ARG A 66 -11.85 -7.97 16.61
N ASN A 67 -11.57 -7.12 15.63
CA ASN A 67 -11.83 -7.36 14.21
C ASN A 67 -10.55 -7.63 13.41
N LEU A 68 -9.40 -7.75 14.09
CA LEU A 68 -8.12 -8.04 13.43
C LEU A 68 -8.02 -9.53 13.05
N PRO A 69 -7.22 -9.87 12.02
CA PRO A 69 -7.01 -11.26 11.63
C PRO A 69 -6.52 -12.12 12.80
N SER A 70 -7.28 -13.15 13.15
CA SER A 70 -6.95 -14.08 14.25
C SER A 70 -5.63 -14.83 14.05
N SER A 71 -5.18 -14.95 12.80
CA SER A 71 -3.85 -15.49 12.45
C SER A 71 -2.71 -14.60 12.95
N CYS A 72 -2.92 -13.28 13.01
CA CYS A 72 -1.95 -12.33 13.54
C CYS A 72 -2.13 -12.11 15.05
N ALA A 73 -3.36 -11.87 15.50
CA ALA A 73 -3.65 -11.50 16.89
C ALA A 73 -3.23 -12.56 17.93
N ARG A 74 -3.02 -13.81 17.51
CA ARG A 74 -2.47 -14.88 18.37
C ARG A 74 -0.95 -14.81 18.57
N ARG A 75 -0.24 -13.99 17.80
CA ARG A 75 1.23 -13.94 17.74
C ARG A 75 1.81 -12.56 18.04
N MET A 76 1.05 -11.50 17.81
CA MET A 76 1.52 -10.12 17.92
C MET A 76 0.48 -9.24 18.62
N ASP A 77 0.91 -8.07 19.08
CA ASP A 77 0.02 -7.08 19.66
C ASP A 77 -0.97 -6.51 18.62
N PRO A 78 -2.15 -6.01 19.05
CA PRO A 78 -3.16 -5.49 18.15
C PRO A 78 -2.67 -4.38 17.20
N THR A 79 -1.79 -3.49 17.63
CA THR A 79 -1.26 -2.43 16.76
C THR A 79 -0.41 -3.02 15.65
N SER A 80 0.48 -3.96 15.98
CA SER A 80 1.24 -4.70 14.96
C SER A 80 0.32 -5.43 13.96
N CYS A 81 -0.80 -5.98 14.41
CA CYS A 81 -1.76 -6.65 13.52
C CYS A 81 -2.64 -5.72 12.68
N PHE A 82 -2.70 -4.43 13.03
CA PHE A 82 -3.35 -3.43 12.21
C PHE A 82 -2.49 -3.04 11.00
N PHE A 83 -1.19 -3.31 11.06
CA PHE A 83 -0.27 -3.11 9.94
C PHE A 83 -0.28 -4.31 8.96
N PRO A 84 -0.60 -4.09 7.67
CA PRO A 84 -0.74 -5.17 6.68
C PRO A 84 0.48 -6.08 6.53
N GLN A 85 1.70 -5.57 6.66
CA GLN A 85 2.91 -6.40 6.48
C GLN A 85 2.95 -7.63 7.39
N ASN A 86 2.22 -7.61 8.50
CA ASN A 86 2.16 -8.71 9.47
C ASN A 86 1.05 -9.73 9.17
N SER A 87 0.13 -9.43 8.25
CA SER A 87 -1.08 -10.24 8.01
C SER A 87 -1.27 -10.68 6.56
N ILE A 88 -0.80 -9.90 5.56
CA ILE A 88 -1.08 -10.14 4.13
C ILE A 88 -0.70 -11.54 3.64
N ALA A 89 0.39 -12.13 4.14
CA ALA A 89 0.83 -13.46 3.73
C ALA A 89 -0.08 -14.60 4.25
N ASN A 90 -0.94 -14.33 5.22
CA ASN A 90 -1.85 -15.30 5.83
C ASN A 90 -3.30 -15.17 5.34
N ILE A 91 -3.61 -14.19 4.49
CA ILE A 91 -4.95 -14.00 3.91
C ILE A 91 -5.22 -15.12 2.91
N ARG A 92 -6.40 -15.74 3.01
CA ARG A 92 -6.77 -16.91 2.18
C ARG A 92 -7.51 -16.52 0.92
N THR A 93 -8.33 -15.49 1.00
CA THR A 93 -9.10 -14.94 -0.12
C THR A 93 -8.15 -14.21 -1.06
N PRO A 94 -8.26 -14.39 -2.39
CA PRO A 94 -7.35 -13.73 -3.33
C PRO A 94 -7.35 -12.20 -3.13
N LEU A 95 -6.18 -11.65 -2.86
CA LEU A 95 -5.95 -10.23 -2.61
C LEU A 95 -5.00 -9.67 -3.68
N PHE A 96 -5.33 -8.49 -4.20
CA PHE A 96 -4.45 -7.67 -5.03
C PHE A 96 -3.99 -6.46 -4.24
N ILE A 97 -2.69 -6.22 -4.19
CA ILE A 97 -2.11 -5.01 -3.62
C ILE A 97 -1.68 -4.10 -4.76
N LEU A 98 -2.36 -2.95 -4.87
CA LEU A 98 -1.95 -1.81 -5.67
C LEU A 98 -1.37 -0.77 -4.70
N ASN A 99 -0.09 -0.43 -4.84
CA ASN A 99 0.52 0.57 -3.96
C ASN A 99 1.58 1.37 -4.72
N ALA A 100 1.71 2.65 -4.41
CA ALA A 100 2.91 3.39 -4.79
C ALA A 100 4.05 3.01 -3.84
N ALA A 101 5.25 2.76 -4.37
CA ALA A 101 6.44 2.55 -3.53
C ALA A 101 6.80 3.81 -2.72
N TYR A 102 6.43 4.98 -3.24
CA TYR A 102 6.59 6.28 -2.60
C TYR A 102 5.20 6.88 -2.34
N ASP A 103 4.41 6.19 -1.51
CA ASP A 103 3.06 6.66 -1.18
C ASP A 103 3.10 8.08 -0.58
N SER A 104 2.49 9.03 -1.29
CA SER A 104 2.58 10.45 -0.95
C SER A 104 1.88 10.81 0.35
N TRP A 105 0.85 10.04 0.74
CA TRP A 105 0.18 10.22 2.03
C TRP A 105 1.05 9.69 3.15
N GLN A 106 1.62 8.48 2.99
CA GLN A 106 2.51 7.93 4.02
C GLN A 106 3.77 8.78 4.18
N LEU A 107 4.29 9.38 3.11
CA LEU A 107 5.37 10.36 3.21
C LEU A 107 4.97 11.56 4.08
N GLN A 108 3.78 12.13 3.87
CA GLN A 108 3.32 13.32 4.58
C GLN A 108 2.94 13.07 6.04
N GLU A 109 2.16 12.03 6.29
CA GLU A 109 1.51 11.78 7.58
C GLU A 109 2.29 10.82 8.48
N SER A 110 3.20 10.03 7.91
CA SER A 110 3.96 9.00 8.64
C SER A 110 5.47 9.25 8.63
N LEU A 111 6.09 9.39 7.45
CA LEU A 111 7.55 9.42 7.34
C LEU A 111 8.12 10.79 7.71
N ALA A 112 7.46 11.88 7.33
CA ALA A 112 7.90 13.23 7.66
C ALA A 112 6.73 14.14 8.11
N PRO A 113 5.91 13.74 9.10
CA PRO A 113 4.89 14.61 9.67
C PRO A 113 5.53 15.83 10.34
N PRO A 114 4.79 16.94 10.56
CA PRO A 114 5.31 18.13 11.23
C PRO A 114 5.97 17.86 12.59
N THR A 115 5.52 16.83 13.32
CA THR A 115 6.10 16.40 14.58
C THR A 115 7.47 15.74 14.44
N ALA A 116 7.75 15.10 13.31
CA ALA A 116 9.05 14.46 13.01
C ALA A 116 9.99 15.38 12.22
N ASP A 117 9.46 16.39 11.52
CA ASP A 117 10.21 17.41 10.78
C ASP A 117 9.88 18.84 11.27
N PRO A 118 10.21 19.19 12.53
CA PRO A 118 9.84 20.48 13.11
C PRO A 118 10.52 21.68 12.43
N HIS A 119 11.64 21.43 11.74
CA HIS A 119 12.39 22.46 11.01
C HIS A 119 11.96 22.59 9.54
N GLY A 120 11.03 21.75 9.06
CA GLY A 120 10.50 21.82 7.70
C GLY A 120 11.51 21.41 6.61
N THR A 121 12.52 20.60 6.94
CA THR A 121 13.55 20.13 5.99
C THR A 121 12.93 19.30 4.86
N TRP A 122 11.83 18.60 5.14
CA TRP A 122 11.10 17.77 4.19
C TRP A 122 9.95 18.49 3.51
N ARG A 123 9.64 19.74 3.89
CA ARG A 123 8.48 20.48 3.38
C ARG A 123 8.42 20.51 1.86
N ASP A 124 9.49 20.94 1.19
CA ASP A 124 9.53 21.02 -0.28
C ASP A 124 9.44 19.64 -0.95
N CYS A 125 10.16 18.65 -0.41
CA CYS A 125 10.17 17.28 -0.93
C CYS A 125 8.79 16.60 -0.85
N LYS A 126 8.05 16.82 0.25
CA LYS A 126 6.69 16.28 0.44
C LYS A 126 5.67 16.87 -0.54
N MET A 127 5.82 18.16 -0.85
CA MET A 127 4.91 18.87 -1.75
C MET A 127 5.23 18.61 -3.22
N ASN A 128 6.51 18.39 -3.54
CA ASN A 128 6.96 18.07 -4.88
C ASN A 128 8.21 17.18 -4.83
N ASN A 129 8.09 15.95 -5.32
CA ASN A 129 9.17 14.97 -5.30
C ASN A 129 10.43 15.41 -6.06
N GLN A 130 10.31 16.31 -7.05
CA GLN A 130 11.44 16.86 -7.78
C GLN A 130 12.31 17.80 -6.92
N ARG A 131 11.79 18.26 -5.77
CA ARG A 131 12.53 19.10 -4.82
C ARG A 131 13.20 18.30 -3.71
N CYS A 132 13.10 16.97 -3.73
CA CYS A 132 13.81 16.14 -2.79
C CYS A 132 15.33 16.18 -3.04
N SER A 133 16.10 16.36 -1.97
CA SER A 133 17.55 16.23 -2.02
C SER A 133 17.96 14.76 -2.26
N PRO A 134 19.21 14.50 -2.69
CA PRO A 134 19.70 13.13 -2.83
C PRO A 134 19.57 12.29 -1.54
N SER A 135 19.76 12.88 -0.36
CA SER A 135 19.62 12.17 0.92
C SER A 135 18.17 11.85 1.25
N GLN A 136 17.22 12.74 0.90
CA GLN A 136 15.79 12.48 1.05
C GLN A 136 15.34 11.35 0.12
N ILE A 137 15.78 11.37 -1.14
CA ILE A 137 15.54 10.25 -2.07
C ILE A 137 16.14 8.96 -1.52
N GLN A 138 17.37 8.97 -0.99
CA GLN A 138 17.97 7.76 -0.41
C GLN A 138 17.14 7.19 0.76
N PHE A 139 16.62 8.04 1.63
CA PHE A 139 15.71 7.61 2.70
C PHE A 139 14.44 6.96 2.14
N LEU A 140 13.83 7.58 1.12
CA LEU A 140 12.66 7.03 0.44
C LEU A 140 12.94 5.70 -0.30
N GLN A 141 14.15 5.52 -0.82
CA GLN A 141 14.58 4.25 -1.41
C GLN A 141 14.67 3.14 -0.35
N ASN A 142 15.15 3.47 0.85
CA ASN A 142 15.18 2.52 1.96
C ASN A 142 13.76 2.10 2.36
N PHE A 143 12.84 3.06 2.45
CA PHE A 143 11.42 2.78 2.68
C PHE A 143 10.82 1.86 1.60
N ARG A 144 11.07 2.15 0.32
CA ARG A 144 10.68 1.26 -0.79
C ARG A 144 11.22 -0.15 -0.59
N ASN A 145 12.49 -0.29 -0.21
CA ASN A 145 13.10 -1.60 -0.01
C ASN A 145 12.44 -2.38 1.15
N GLU A 146 12.06 -1.69 2.23
CA GLU A 146 11.27 -2.28 3.31
C GLU A 146 9.91 -2.79 2.80
N MET A 147 9.19 -1.99 2.01
CA MET A 147 7.91 -2.41 1.41
C MET A 147 8.07 -3.62 0.49
N VAL A 148 9.06 -3.59 -0.41
CA VAL A 148 9.36 -4.71 -1.32
C VAL A 148 9.70 -5.97 -0.54
N ASN A 149 10.45 -5.86 0.57
CA ASN A 149 10.76 -6.99 1.43
C ASN A 149 9.50 -7.55 2.11
N ALA A 150 8.62 -6.69 2.59
CA ALA A 150 7.39 -7.08 3.29
C ALA A 150 6.43 -7.89 2.40
N VAL A 151 6.37 -7.60 1.10
CA VAL A 151 5.49 -8.31 0.17
C VAL A 151 6.07 -9.62 -0.38
N ARG A 152 7.33 -9.96 -0.10
CA ARG A 152 7.96 -11.19 -0.63
C ARG A 152 7.18 -12.45 -0.28
N GLY A 153 6.82 -12.61 0.99
CA GLY A 153 6.04 -13.77 1.45
C GLY A 153 4.67 -13.86 0.78
N PHE A 154 4.00 -12.71 0.63
CA PHE A 154 2.72 -12.58 -0.06
C PHE A 154 2.82 -12.90 -1.56
N SER A 155 3.88 -12.46 -2.22
CA SER A 155 4.10 -12.67 -3.66
C SER A 155 4.24 -14.15 -4.05
N GLY A 156 4.62 -15.02 -3.11
CA GLY A 156 4.75 -16.46 -3.33
C GLY A 156 3.42 -17.17 -3.62
N SER A 157 2.28 -16.58 -3.24
CA SER A 157 0.95 -17.13 -3.57
C SER A 157 0.58 -16.85 -5.03
N ARG A 158 0.17 -17.90 -5.76
CA ARG A 158 -0.34 -17.79 -7.13
C ARG A 158 -1.64 -16.98 -7.25
N GLN A 159 -2.42 -16.91 -6.17
CA GLN A 159 -3.70 -16.20 -6.15
C GLN A 159 -3.55 -14.71 -5.81
N ALA A 160 -2.42 -14.33 -5.22
CA ALA A 160 -2.16 -12.93 -4.90
C ALA A 160 -1.87 -12.13 -6.17
N GLY A 161 -2.27 -10.86 -6.20
CA GLY A 161 -1.88 -9.89 -7.21
C GLY A 161 -1.04 -8.78 -6.59
N LEU A 162 -0.09 -8.24 -7.33
CA LEU A 162 0.77 -7.17 -6.87
C LEU A 162 1.11 -6.23 -8.02
N PHE A 163 0.92 -4.93 -7.80
CA PHE A 163 1.36 -3.86 -8.68
C PHE A 163 1.91 -2.72 -7.81
N VAL A 164 3.24 -2.63 -7.74
CA VAL A 164 3.96 -1.62 -6.97
C VAL A 164 4.80 -0.77 -7.91
N ASN A 165 4.31 0.42 -8.25
CA ASN A 165 5.04 1.35 -9.13
C ASN A 165 5.90 2.34 -8.34
N SER A 166 6.79 3.03 -9.03
CA SER A 166 7.69 4.01 -8.43
C SER A 166 7.20 5.46 -8.52
N CYS A 167 5.89 5.64 -8.59
CA CYS A 167 5.26 6.95 -8.58
C CYS A 167 5.16 7.51 -7.17
N PHE A 168 5.11 8.83 -7.07
CA PHE A 168 4.71 9.56 -5.88
C PHE A 168 3.20 9.80 -5.96
N ALA A 169 2.42 8.83 -5.53
CA ALA A 169 0.96 8.84 -5.70
C ALA A 169 0.25 8.31 -4.45
N HIS A 170 -1.08 8.45 -4.44
CA HIS A 170 -2.00 7.86 -3.46
C HIS A 170 -3.35 7.69 -4.15
N CYS A 171 -4.10 6.61 -3.87
CA CYS A 171 -5.38 6.30 -4.53
C CYS A 171 -5.34 6.22 -6.06
N GLN A 172 -4.52 5.32 -6.59
CA GLN A 172 -4.27 5.23 -8.03
C GLN A 172 -5.46 4.70 -8.83
N SER A 173 -6.35 3.94 -8.20
CA SER A 173 -7.58 3.40 -8.82
C SER A 173 -8.75 4.39 -8.81
N GLU A 174 -8.69 5.45 -8.01
CA GLU A 174 -9.76 6.45 -7.89
C GLU A 174 -9.61 7.62 -8.87
N ARG A 175 -8.47 7.70 -9.57
CA ARG A 175 -8.21 8.74 -10.57
C ARG A 175 -8.03 8.12 -11.95
N GLN A 176 -8.79 8.60 -12.93
CA GLN A 176 -8.75 8.06 -14.29
C GLN A 176 -7.36 8.19 -14.92
N ASP A 177 -6.64 9.28 -14.64
CA ASP A 177 -5.32 9.54 -15.19
C ASP A 177 -4.25 8.56 -14.66
N THR A 178 -4.44 7.96 -13.49
CA THR A 178 -3.56 6.91 -12.97
C THR A 178 -4.09 5.50 -13.21
N TRP A 179 -5.40 5.34 -13.37
CA TRP A 179 -6.05 4.04 -13.50
C TRP A 179 -6.02 3.49 -14.93
N PHE A 180 -6.52 4.26 -15.91
CA PHE A 180 -6.77 3.76 -17.27
C PHE A 180 -6.84 4.85 -18.37
N ALA A 181 -6.20 6.00 -18.20
CA ALA A 181 -6.00 6.94 -19.30
C ALA A 181 -4.93 6.44 -20.29
N ASP A 182 -4.91 6.97 -21.52
CA ASP A 182 -3.96 6.59 -22.58
C ASP A 182 -2.49 6.74 -22.15
N ASN A 183 -2.20 7.72 -21.28
CA ASN A 183 -0.89 7.99 -20.73
C ASN A 183 -0.77 7.61 -19.24
N SER A 184 -1.65 6.75 -18.72
CA SER A 184 -1.59 6.31 -17.33
C SER A 184 -0.28 5.59 -16.99
N PRO A 185 0.16 5.58 -15.72
CA PRO A 185 1.38 4.90 -15.31
C PRO A 185 1.34 3.41 -15.64
N THR A 186 2.48 2.87 -16.08
CA THR A 186 2.61 1.48 -16.48
C THR A 186 3.88 0.85 -15.95
N ILE A 187 3.80 -0.44 -15.59
CA ILE A 187 4.98 -1.29 -15.39
C ILE A 187 5.00 -2.29 -16.53
N ASN A 188 6.13 -2.43 -17.23
CA ASN A 188 6.26 -3.33 -18.37
C ASN A 188 5.16 -3.12 -19.44
N ASN A 189 4.83 -1.84 -19.74
CA ASN A 189 3.75 -1.42 -20.65
C ASN A 189 2.34 -1.91 -20.25
N LYS A 190 2.12 -2.25 -18.98
CA LYS A 190 0.82 -2.65 -18.45
C LYS A 190 0.28 -1.59 -17.51
N ALA A 191 -0.84 -0.97 -17.90
CA ALA A 191 -1.57 -0.03 -17.05
C ALA A 191 -2.24 -0.74 -15.86
N VAL A 192 -2.49 0.02 -14.80
CA VAL A 192 -3.05 -0.51 -13.54
C VAL A 192 -4.37 -1.24 -13.76
N ALA A 193 -5.32 -0.65 -14.49
CA ALA A 193 -6.62 -1.27 -14.74
C ALA A 193 -6.53 -2.60 -15.50
N ILE A 194 -5.59 -2.71 -16.45
CA ILE A 194 -5.34 -3.95 -17.20
C ILE A 194 -4.77 -5.01 -16.26
N ALA A 195 -3.78 -4.64 -15.45
CA ALA A 195 -3.15 -5.52 -14.47
C ALA A 195 -4.19 -6.07 -13.45
N VAL A 196 -5.01 -5.21 -12.86
CA VAL A 196 -6.08 -5.63 -11.96
C VAL A 196 -7.13 -6.47 -12.68
N GLY A 197 -7.54 -6.09 -13.88
CA GLY A 197 -8.51 -6.83 -14.68
C GLY A 197 -8.03 -8.25 -15.02
N ASP A 198 -6.79 -8.39 -15.48
CA ASP A 198 -6.20 -9.68 -15.82
C ASP A 198 -6.10 -10.59 -14.60
N TRP A 199 -5.67 -10.05 -13.47
CA TRP A 199 -5.68 -10.81 -12.21
C TRP A 199 -7.09 -11.17 -11.76
N PHE A 200 -8.05 -10.23 -11.79
CA PHE A 200 -9.41 -10.46 -11.32
C PHE A 200 -10.12 -11.54 -12.15
N PHE A 201 -9.93 -11.51 -13.47
CA PHE A 201 -10.53 -12.47 -14.38
C PHE A 201 -9.75 -13.79 -14.53
N ASP A 202 -8.61 -13.94 -13.85
CA ASP A 202 -7.72 -15.10 -13.94
C ASP A 202 -7.10 -15.27 -15.34
N ARG A 203 -6.88 -14.15 -16.06
CA ARG A 203 -6.21 -14.13 -17.38
C ARG A 203 -4.68 -14.18 -17.28
N GLY A 204 -4.12 -13.85 -16.13
CA GLY A 204 -2.68 -13.89 -15.92
C GLY A 204 -2.27 -13.74 -14.45
N THR A 205 -1.05 -14.14 -14.14
CA THR A 205 -0.40 -13.81 -12.86
C THR A 205 0.20 -12.42 -12.95
N VAL A 206 -0.10 -11.56 -11.97
CA VAL A 206 0.36 -10.17 -11.95
C VAL A 206 1.15 -9.93 -10.67
N LYS A 207 2.46 -9.75 -10.82
CA LYS A 207 3.44 -9.55 -9.74
C LYS A 207 4.43 -8.47 -10.13
N GLU A 208 3.92 -7.31 -10.49
CA GLU A 208 4.71 -6.21 -11.01
C GLU A 208 5.27 -5.38 -9.83
N ILE A 209 6.59 -5.28 -9.74
CA ILE A 209 7.29 -4.34 -8.85
C ILE A 209 8.25 -3.57 -9.74
N ASP A 210 8.09 -2.27 -9.77
CA ASP A 210 8.85 -1.37 -10.61
C ASP A 210 10.27 -1.12 -10.10
N CYS A 211 11.15 -0.57 -10.93
CA CYS A 211 12.50 -0.15 -10.56
C CYS A 211 12.49 1.04 -9.60
N ALA A 212 13.61 1.37 -8.96
CA ALA A 212 13.70 2.54 -8.06
C ALA A 212 13.53 3.89 -8.80
N TYR A 213 12.89 4.89 -8.19
CA TYR A 213 12.81 6.26 -8.73
C TYR A 213 14.22 6.79 -9.05
N PRO A 214 14.45 7.51 -10.16
CA PRO A 214 13.47 8.11 -11.08
C PRO A 214 13.25 7.33 -12.39
N CYS A 215 13.26 6.00 -12.35
CA CYS A 215 13.27 5.21 -13.58
C CYS A 215 11.94 5.27 -14.39
N ASP A 216 10.79 5.31 -13.72
CA ASP A 216 9.48 5.29 -14.38
C ASP A 216 9.07 6.70 -14.82
N ARG A 217 9.04 6.88 -16.14
CA ARG A 217 8.67 8.15 -16.80
C ARG A 217 7.18 8.26 -17.10
N SER A 218 6.40 7.20 -16.88
CA SER A 218 4.95 7.19 -17.04
C SER A 218 4.20 7.71 -15.79
N CYS A 219 4.92 7.91 -14.69
CA CYS A 219 4.32 8.34 -13.43
C CYS A 219 3.66 9.73 -13.49
N HIS A 220 2.41 9.78 -13.05
CA HIS A 220 1.72 11.01 -12.69
C HIS A 220 1.89 11.28 -11.19
N ASN A 221 2.99 11.95 -10.84
CA ASN A 221 3.30 12.27 -9.45
C ASN A 221 2.35 13.35 -8.90
N LEU A 222 1.89 13.20 -7.67
CA LEU A 222 1.14 14.20 -6.95
C LEU A 222 2.05 15.37 -6.55
N VAL A 223 1.55 16.58 -6.80
CA VAL A 223 2.15 17.85 -6.37
C VAL A 223 1.07 18.61 -5.61
N PHE A 224 1.41 19.11 -4.42
CA PHE A 224 0.47 19.74 -3.48
C PHE A 224 0.69 21.25 -3.38
#